data_AF-A0A2M7PRQ6-F1
#
_entry.id   AF-A0A2M7PRQ6-F1
#
_cell.length_a   1.000
_cell.length_b   1.000
_cell.length_c   1.000
_cell.angle_alpha   90.00
_cell.angle_beta   90.00
_cell.angle_gamma   90.00
#
_symmetry.space_group_name_H-M   'P 1'
#
loop_
_entity.id
_entity.type
_entity.pdbx_description
1 polymer ?
#
loop_
_entity_poly.entity_id
_entity_poly.type
_entity_poly.pdbx_seq_one_letter_code
_entity_poly.pdbx_strand_id
1 'polypeptide(L)'
;MGILLEPGDIFLTRGYGLISKAIRFFTRSIGEKRTKVNHVGLVVQRGDMKTAIVVEALYKVMHHKLWSQYGSPKKDFVAVYRATNLTAEQVKDIVDEAEKQVGKKYGYCMIVAHLKDWLFLEYISLDD
;
A
#
# COMPACT_ATOMS: atom_id res chain seq x y z
N MET A 1 -18.33 -7.04 -16.25
CA MET A 1 -17.98 -8.01 -15.19
C MET A 1 -17.11 -7.29 -14.17
N GLY A 2 -17.55 -7.21 -12.92
CA GLY A 2 -16.75 -6.64 -11.84
C GLY A 2 -15.86 -7.71 -11.21
N ILE A 3 -14.63 -7.36 -10.84
CA ILE A 3 -13.77 -8.23 -10.04
C ILE A 3 -14.35 -8.26 -8.62
N LEU A 4 -14.53 -9.45 -8.07
CA LEU A 4 -14.95 -9.66 -6.69
C LEU A 4 -13.71 -9.80 -5.81
N LEU A 5 -13.55 -8.83 -4.91
CA LEU A 5 -12.45 -8.75 -3.96
C LEU A 5 -12.80 -9.57 -2.72
N GLU A 6 -11.83 -10.31 -2.21
CA GLU A 6 -11.96 -11.16 -1.04
C GLU A 6 -11.05 -10.65 0.09
N PRO A 7 -11.39 -10.90 1.37
CA PRO A 7 -10.48 -10.64 2.47
C PRO A 7 -9.12 -11.31 2.24
N GLY A 8 -8.04 -10.59 2.54
CA GLY A 8 -6.67 -11.05 2.28
C GLY A 8 -6.13 -10.65 0.91
N ASP A 9 -6.96 -10.15 -0.02
CA ASP A 9 -6.46 -9.56 -1.25
C ASP A 9 -5.62 -8.31 -0.94
N ILE A 10 -4.47 -8.21 -1.59
CA ILE A 10 -3.57 -7.07 -1.48
C ILE A 10 -3.78 -6.19 -2.72
N PHE A 11 -3.95 -4.89 -2.53
CA PHE A 11 -3.96 -3.95 -3.65
C PHE A 11 -2.74 -3.06 -3.61
N LEU A 12 -2.19 -2.78 -4.79
CA LEU A 12 -1.11 -1.83 -5.01
C LEU A 12 -1.64 -0.67 -5.82
N THR A 13 -1.24 0.55 -5.48
CA THR A 13 -1.62 1.73 -6.26
C THR A 13 -0.44 2.47 -6.87
N ARG A 14 -0.71 3.05 -8.04
CA ARG A 14 0.18 3.98 -8.72
C ARG A 14 -0.54 5.31 -8.92
N GLY A 15 -0.30 6.23 -7.99
CA GLY A 15 -0.85 7.58 -8.02
C GLY A 15 -0.07 8.55 -8.90
N TYR A 16 -0.77 9.61 -9.31
CA TYR A 16 -0.27 10.61 -10.27
C TYR A 16 0.19 11.93 -9.64
N GLY A 17 -0.05 12.13 -8.34
CA GLY A 17 0.37 13.32 -7.61
C GLY A 17 1.88 13.45 -7.45
N LEU A 18 2.34 14.64 -7.06
CA LEU A 18 3.77 14.94 -6.84
C LEU A 18 4.38 14.03 -5.77
N ILE A 19 3.66 13.81 -4.66
CA ILE A 19 4.11 12.92 -3.57
C ILE A 19 4.25 11.48 -4.07
N SER A 20 3.28 10.96 -4.83
CA SER A 20 3.37 9.61 -5.42
C SER A 20 4.55 9.46 -6.38
N LYS A 21 4.90 10.52 -7.12
CA LYS A 21 6.08 10.54 -7.98
C LYS A 21 7.37 10.55 -7.17
N ALA A 22 7.42 11.32 -6.08
CA ALA A 22 8.56 11.41 -5.17
C ALA A 22 8.83 10.07 -4.47
N ILE A 23 7.82 9.40 -3.92
CA ILE A 23 7.97 8.07 -3.30
C ILE A 23 8.62 7.10 -4.30
N ARG A 24 8.10 7.00 -5.54
CA ARG A 24 8.71 6.14 -6.58
C ARG A 24 10.11 6.56 -7.05
N PHE A 25 10.52 7.78 -6.72
CA PHE A 25 11.88 8.25 -7.01
C PHE A 25 12.83 7.82 -5.90
N PHE A 26 12.48 8.09 -4.64
CA PHE A 26 13.34 7.86 -3.46
C PHE A 26 13.28 6.45 -2.88
N THR A 27 12.27 5.63 -3.16
CA THR A 27 12.18 4.24 -2.69
C THR A 27 12.98 3.28 -3.58
N ARG A 28 14.16 3.67 -4.05
CA ARG A 28 15.06 2.80 -4.83
C ARG A 28 16.47 2.94 -4.30
N SER A 29 17.26 1.90 -4.45
CA SER A 29 18.73 2.01 -4.39
C SER A 29 19.30 2.34 -5.78
N ILE A 30 20.50 2.94 -5.84
CA ILE A 30 21.23 3.14 -7.10
C ILE A 30 21.44 1.79 -7.79
N GLY A 31 21.07 1.69 -9.08
CA GLY A 31 21.12 0.45 -9.87
C GLY A 31 19.82 -0.36 -9.91
N GLU A 32 18.83 -0.05 -9.07
CA GLU A 32 17.53 -0.73 -9.10
C GLU A 32 16.56 -0.17 -10.14
N LYS A 33 15.70 -1.05 -10.67
CA LYS A 33 14.61 -0.66 -11.56
C LYS A 33 13.63 0.24 -10.82
N ARG A 34 13.09 1.24 -11.53
CA ARG A 34 12.14 2.21 -10.98
C ARG A 34 10.95 1.53 -10.29
N THR A 35 10.75 1.84 -9.01
CA THR A 35 9.56 1.47 -8.22
C THR A 35 8.30 1.94 -8.95
N LYS A 36 7.38 1.01 -9.23
CA LYS A 36 6.19 1.27 -10.07
C LYS A 36 4.97 1.66 -9.24
N VAL A 37 4.93 1.28 -7.98
CA VAL A 37 3.83 1.48 -7.03
C VAL A 37 4.26 2.44 -5.93
N ASN A 38 3.33 3.13 -5.29
CA ASN A 38 3.64 4.06 -4.20
C ASN A 38 2.76 3.86 -2.96
N HIS A 39 1.88 2.88 -2.98
CA HIS A 39 1.01 2.56 -1.86
C HIS A 39 0.53 1.11 -1.96
N VAL A 40 0.18 0.56 -0.81
CA VAL A 40 -0.35 -0.79 -0.65
C VAL A 40 -1.39 -0.78 0.47
N GLY A 41 -2.41 -1.62 0.33
CA GLY A 41 -3.35 -1.92 1.40
C GLY A 41 -3.92 -3.32 1.27
N LEU A 42 -4.79 -3.66 2.22
CA LEU A 42 -5.40 -4.98 2.37
C LEU A 42 -6.92 -4.88 2.26
N VAL A 43 -7.55 -5.79 1.53
CA VAL A 43 -9.01 -5.99 1.58
C VAL A 43 -9.33 -6.77 2.84
N VAL A 44 -10.24 -6.23 3.66
CA VAL A 44 -10.69 -6.85 4.92
C VAL A 44 -12.13 -7.33 4.84
N GLN A 45 -12.92 -6.77 3.92
CA GLN A 45 -14.30 -7.19 3.69
C GLN A 45 -14.56 -7.41 2.20
N ARG A 46 -15.15 -8.58 1.90
CA ARG A 46 -15.56 -8.98 0.54
C ARG A 46 -16.47 -7.93 -0.10
N GLY A 47 -16.26 -7.69 -1.38
CA GLY A 47 -17.13 -6.82 -2.18
C GLY A 47 -16.60 -6.64 -3.59
N ASP A 48 -17.35 -5.93 -4.43
CA ASP A 48 -16.79 -5.44 -5.69
C ASP A 48 -15.90 -4.21 -5.43
N MET A 49 -15.33 -3.63 -6.49
CA MET A 49 -14.50 -2.43 -6.37
C MET A 49 -15.17 -1.28 -5.58
N LYS A 50 -16.50 -1.16 -5.65
CA LYS A 50 -17.28 -0.09 -5.01
C LYS A 50 -17.69 -0.41 -3.58
N THR A 51 -17.84 -1.68 -3.23
CA THR A 51 -18.38 -2.10 -1.93
C THR A 51 -17.35 -2.72 -1.00
N ALA A 52 -16.25 -3.26 -1.51
CA ALA A 52 -15.20 -3.86 -0.69
C ALA A 52 -14.61 -2.85 0.29
N ILE A 53 -14.42 -3.28 1.53
CA ILE A 53 -13.76 -2.48 2.57
C ILE A 53 -12.30 -2.88 2.63
N VAL A 54 -11.45 -1.86 2.63
CA VAL A 54 -10.01 -1.98 2.72
C VAL A 54 -9.48 -1.30 3.96
N VAL A 55 -8.33 -1.78 4.43
CA VAL A 55 -7.50 -1.14 5.43
C VAL A 55 -6.19 -0.74 4.77
N GLU A 56 -5.82 0.52 4.90
CA GLU A 56 -4.54 1.03 4.44
C GLU A 56 -3.96 2.07 5.41
N ALA A 57 -2.64 2.18 5.41
CA ALA A 57 -1.90 3.10 6.27
C ALA A 57 -1.68 4.44 5.53
N LEU A 58 -2.62 5.38 5.69
CA LEU A 58 -2.46 6.77 5.27
C LEU A 58 -1.77 7.59 6.39
N TYR A 59 -2.24 8.80 6.69
CA TYR A 59 -1.84 9.52 7.90
C TYR A 59 -2.31 8.79 9.19
N LYS A 60 -3.38 8.01 9.06
CA LYS A 60 -3.96 7.16 10.09
C LYS A 60 -4.45 5.89 9.40
N VAL A 61 -4.26 4.75 10.03
CA VAL A 61 -4.79 3.49 9.53
C VAL A 61 -6.32 3.54 9.65
N MET A 62 -7.01 3.29 8.55
CA MET A 62 -8.46 3.46 8.49
C MET A 62 -9.13 2.48 7.54
N HIS A 63 -10.40 2.21 7.82
CA HIS A 63 -11.31 1.58 6.88
C HIS A 63 -11.87 2.59 5.89
N HIS A 64 -11.99 2.16 4.64
CA HIS A 64 -12.84 2.83 3.66
C HIS A 64 -13.15 1.88 2.52
N LYS A 65 -13.99 2.34 1.59
CA LYS A 65 -14.22 1.62 0.33
C LYS A 65 -13.05 1.85 -0.60
N LEU A 66 -12.61 0.82 -1.32
CA LEU A 66 -11.53 0.98 -2.30
C LEU A 66 -11.87 2.07 -3.34
N TRP A 67 -13.11 2.06 -3.84
CA TRP A 67 -13.59 3.06 -4.79
C TRP A 67 -13.66 4.49 -4.25
N SER A 68 -13.93 4.70 -2.96
CA SER A 68 -14.02 6.08 -2.44
C SER A 68 -12.68 6.80 -2.52
N GLN A 69 -11.57 6.04 -2.49
CA GLN A 69 -10.22 6.57 -2.54
C GLN A 69 -9.60 6.56 -3.93
N TYR A 70 -9.87 5.50 -4.72
CA TYR A 70 -9.20 5.27 -6.01
C TYR A 70 -10.14 5.19 -7.21
N GLY A 71 -11.45 5.30 -7.01
CA GLY A 71 -12.44 5.31 -8.09
C GLY A 71 -12.47 6.64 -8.85
N SER A 72 -13.17 6.65 -9.99
CA SER A 72 -13.39 7.89 -10.76
C SER A 72 -13.96 9.01 -9.86
N PRO A 73 -13.45 10.25 -9.92
CA PRO A 73 -12.60 10.84 -10.97
C PRO A 73 -11.08 10.73 -10.73
N LYS A 74 -10.64 9.91 -9.77
CA LYS A 74 -9.21 9.71 -9.50
C LYS A 74 -8.54 9.01 -10.68
N LYS A 75 -7.27 9.31 -10.90
CA LYS A 75 -6.49 8.80 -12.05
C LYS A 75 -5.55 7.65 -11.65
N ASP A 76 -5.53 7.31 -10.37
CA ASP A 76 -4.69 6.28 -9.79
C ASP A 76 -4.97 4.92 -10.43
N PHE A 77 -3.90 4.18 -10.74
CA PHE A 77 -4.06 2.78 -11.14
C PHE A 77 -4.04 1.89 -9.91
N VAL A 78 -4.90 0.87 -9.91
CA VAL A 78 -4.98 -0.13 -8.85
C VAL A 78 -4.77 -1.51 -9.47
N ALA A 79 -3.86 -2.28 -8.90
CA ALA A 79 -3.68 -3.69 -9.21
C ALA A 79 -3.97 -4.51 -7.95
N VAL A 80 -4.73 -5.59 -8.09
CA VAL A 80 -5.11 -6.47 -6.98
C VAL A 80 -4.44 -7.82 -7.16
N TYR A 81 -3.89 -8.35 -6.07
CA TYR A 81 -3.18 -9.61 -5.99
C TYR A 81 -3.81 -10.47 -4.91
N ARG A 82 -4.01 -11.75 -5.24
CA ARG A 82 -4.50 -12.76 -4.30
C ARG A 82 -3.39 -13.77 -4.03
N ALA A 83 -3.13 -14.05 -2.76
CA ALA A 83 -2.22 -15.10 -2.37
C ALA A 83 -2.82 -16.47 -2.76
N THR A 84 -2.02 -17.36 -3.33
CA THR A 84 -2.49 -18.65 -3.86
C THR A 84 -2.33 -19.81 -2.89
N ASN A 85 -1.56 -19.63 -1.81
CA ASN A 85 -1.10 -20.69 -0.92
C ASN A 85 -1.37 -20.39 0.56
N LEU A 86 -2.42 -19.61 0.86
CA LEU A 86 -2.85 -19.34 2.23
C LEU A 86 -4.12 -20.13 2.56
N THR A 87 -4.18 -20.68 3.77
CA THR A 87 -5.41 -21.25 4.32
C THR A 87 -6.37 -20.14 4.73
N ALA A 88 -7.65 -20.48 4.89
CA ALA A 88 -8.67 -19.53 5.37
C ALA A 88 -8.33 -18.95 6.76
N GLU A 89 -7.72 -19.77 7.62
CA GLU A 89 -7.26 -19.36 8.95
C GLU A 89 -6.11 -18.35 8.86
N GLN A 90 -5.12 -18.60 7.99
CA GLN A 90 -4.02 -17.66 7.76
C GLN A 90 -4.51 -16.32 7.19
N VAL A 91 -5.49 -16.36 6.28
CA VAL A 91 -6.13 -15.14 5.77
C VAL A 91 -6.83 -14.39 6.90
N LYS A 92 -7.55 -15.11 7.76
CA LYS A 92 -8.20 -14.52 8.93
C LYS A 92 -7.19 -13.86 9.87
N ASP A 93 -6.08 -14.52 10.18
CA ASP A 93 -5.03 -13.97 11.05
C ASP A 93 -4.43 -12.67 10.48
N ILE A 94 -4.20 -12.63 9.16
CA ILE A 94 -3.72 -11.43 8.46
C ILE A 94 -4.74 -10.29 8.55
N VAL A 95 -6.02 -10.59 8.31
CA VAL A 95 -7.11 -9.61 8.39
C VAL A 95 -7.28 -9.11 9.83
N ASP A 96 -7.31 -10.00 10.81
CA ASP A 96 -7.43 -9.65 12.23
C ASP A 96 -6.24 -8.78 12.68
N GLU A 97 -5.03 -9.07 12.21
CA GLU A 97 -3.87 -8.24 12.51
C GLU A 97 -3.98 -6.85 11.88
N ALA A 98 -4.43 -6.75 10.62
CA ALA A 98 -4.67 -5.45 9.96
C ALA A 98 -5.73 -4.62 10.70
N GLU A 99 -6.82 -5.26 11.14
CA GLU A 99 -7.90 -4.65 11.93
C GLU A 99 -7.37 -4.05 13.25
N LYS A 100 -6.47 -4.73 13.96
CA LYS A 100 -5.83 -4.19 15.18
C LYS A 100 -4.99 -2.93 14.93
N GLN A 101 -4.54 -2.70 13.70
CA GLN A 101 -3.77 -1.50 13.36
C GLN A 101 -4.65 -0.27 13.14
N VAL A 102 -5.95 -0.46 12.90
CA VAL A 102 -6.90 0.62 12.65
C VAL A 102 -6.91 1.60 13.80
N GLY A 103 -6.87 2.89 13.48
CA GLY A 103 -6.81 3.95 14.48
C GLY A 103 -5.40 4.46 14.78
N LYS A 104 -4.36 3.67 14.51
CA LYS A 104 -2.96 4.10 14.73
C LYS A 104 -2.59 5.19 13.74
N LYS A 105 -1.91 6.23 14.23
CA LYS A 105 -1.37 7.31 13.40
C LYS A 105 -0.07 6.84 12.76
N TYR A 106 0.04 6.97 11.45
CA TYR A 106 1.30 6.80 10.74
C TYR A 106 1.98 8.17 10.70
N GLY A 107 3.04 8.34 11.49
CA GLY A 107 3.73 9.63 11.59
C GLY A 107 4.48 9.96 10.31
N TYR A 108 4.44 11.24 9.89
CA TYR A 108 5.35 11.80 8.87
C TYR A 108 6.83 11.45 9.13
N CYS A 109 7.18 11.15 10.37
CA CYS A 109 8.49 10.63 10.78
C CYS A 109 8.93 9.40 10.01
N MET A 110 8.02 8.52 9.55
CA MET A 110 8.40 7.31 8.79
C MET A 110 8.80 7.62 7.34
N ILE A 111 8.19 8.62 6.69
CA ILE A 111 8.62 9.07 5.35
C ILE A 111 9.99 9.75 5.45
N VAL A 112 10.22 10.53 6.51
CA VAL A 112 11.54 11.11 6.82
C VAL A 112 12.54 10.03 7.19
N ALA A 113 12.14 8.98 7.90
CA ALA A 113 12.99 7.84 8.22
C ALA A 113 13.40 7.08 6.96
N HIS A 114 12.47 6.78 6.05
CA HIS A 114 12.81 6.18 4.75
C HIS A 114 13.73 7.06 3.90
N LEU A 115 13.55 8.38 3.93
CA LEU A 115 14.46 9.33 3.25
C LEU A 115 15.85 9.34 3.91
N LYS A 116 15.92 9.23 5.24
CA LYS A 116 17.18 9.12 5.98
C LYS A 116 17.86 7.79 5.73
N ASP A 117 17.14 6.67 5.73
CA ASP A 117 17.70 5.35 5.41
C ASP A 117 18.29 5.35 4.00
N TRP A 118 17.63 5.98 3.03
CA TRP A 118 18.18 6.20 1.69
C TRP A 118 19.49 7.01 1.73
N LEU A 119 19.51 8.17 2.42
CA LEU A 119 20.72 9.00 2.54
C LEU A 119 21.89 8.30 3.27
N PHE A 120 21.62 7.52 4.32
CA PHE A 120 22.65 6.90 5.15
C PHE A 120 23.16 5.56 4.60
N LEU A 121 22.33 4.76 3.93
CA LEU A 121 22.78 3.54 3.26
C LEU A 121 23.53 3.83 1.96
N GLU A 122 23.19 4.91 1.24
CA GLU A 122 23.95 5.32 0.04
C GLU A 122 25.34 5.88 0.37
N TYR A 123 25.50 6.62 1.48
CA TYR A 123 26.80 7.18 1.87
C TYR A 123 27.85 6.08 2.16
N ILE A 124 27.44 4.93 2.68
CA ILE A 124 28.34 3.81 2.98
C ILE A 124 28.74 3.06 1.68
N SER A 125 27.94 3.14 0.61
CA SER A 125 28.17 2.41 -0.65
C SER A 125 28.97 3.19 -1.71
N LEU A 126 29.28 4.46 -1.46
CA LEU A 126 30.04 5.33 -2.37
C LEU A 126 31.49 5.59 -1.91
N ASP A 127 31.86 5.07 -0.74
CA ASP A 127 33.20 5.16 -0.15
C ASP A 127 34.06 3.89 -0.38
N ASP A 128 33.65 3.00 -1.30
CA ASP A 128 34.41 1.83 -1.78
C ASP A 128 35.01 2.04 -3.18
#